data_AF-A0A8H4XLR2-F1
#
_entry.id   AF-A0A8H4XLR2-F1
#
_cell.length_a   1.000
_cell.length_b   1.000
_cell.length_c   1.000
_cell.angle_alpha   90.00
_cell.angle_beta   90.00
_cell.angle_gamma   90.00
#
_symmetry.space_group_name_H-M   'P 1'
#
loop_
_entity.id
_entity.type
_entity.pdbx_description
1 polymer ?
#
loop_
_entity_poly.entity_id
_entity_poly.type
_entity_poly.pdbx_seq_one_letter_code
_entity_poly.pdbx_strand_id
1 'polypeptide(L)'
;MSDKAQKRIEAIGKQLLPPIDKVAAGSSKLRVEGKVIIITGANSPMGIGRATAHQYAESGARALYLCDFDDTHLDTHKQEINAAFPNVQVHTRRFDAADETKVKEVVDDAIERHGRLDVFFANAGVVGRTTLFSDFQDDEFMSILKTNTLSVFLAAKHAAPAMMKTCAEKPEARGSIIGTASAAGLRSNAGSTPYSASKAAVVSLAQTISFQLAGTGVRINAICPGLIETGMTETTYKAARARGSEKKIGQLNPTKRGGHADEIARVALFLGSDESSYVNGQAWAVDGGLSAGHPFVPGKLG
;
A
#
# COMPACT_ATOMS: atom_id res chain seq x y z
N MET A 1 -5.19 15.48 -11.92
CA MET A 1 -6.20 14.96 -12.86
C MET A 1 -6.58 16.07 -13.81
N SER A 2 -6.62 15.84 -15.11
CA SER A 2 -7.07 16.87 -16.06
C SER A 2 -8.59 17.00 -16.01
N ASP A 3 -9.12 18.20 -16.31
CA ASP A 3 -10.57 18.45 -16.39
C ASP A 3 -11.30 17.47 -17.32
N LYS A 4 -10.60 16.95 -18.33
CA LYS A 4 -11.12 15.98 -19.29
C LYS A 4 -11.30 14.58 -18.68
N ALA A 5 -10.43 14.18 -17.76
CA ALA A 5 -10.57 12.92 -17.03
C ALA A 5 -11.69 13.02 -15.99
N GLN A 6 -11.80 14.15 -15.28
CA GLN A 6 -12.88 14.40 -14.32
C GLN A 6 -14.27 14.30 -14.99
N LYS A 7 -14.46 14.93 -16.15
CA LYS A 7 -15.71 14.85 -16.93
C LYS A 7 -16.05 13.42 -17.40
N ARG A 8 -15.04 12.58 -17.68
CA ARG A 8 -15.26 11.17 -18.07
C ARG A 8 -15.70 10.31 -16.89
N ILE A 9 -15.17 10.58 -15.69
CA ILE A 9 -15.58 9.92 -14.45
C ILE A 9 -17.01 10.35 -14.08
N GLU A 10 -17.33 11.63 -14.16
CA GLU A 10 -18.68 12.16 -13.89
C GLU A 10 -19.74 11.59 -14.84
N ALA A 11 -19.36 11.24 -16.07
CA ALA A 11 -20.24 10.62 -17.06
C ALA A 11 -20.67 9.17 -16.71
N ILE A 12 -20.01 8.51 -15.76
CA ILE A 12 -20.34 7.13 -15.32
C ILE A 12 -21.51 7.14 -14.29
N GLY A 13 -21.94 8.30 -13.80
CA GLY A 13 -23.13 8.42 -12.94
C GLY A 13 -23.03 7.74 -11.57
N LYS A 14 -24.20 7.41 -10.97
CA LYS A 14 -24.42 7.02 -9.54
C LYS A 14 -23.70 5.74 -9.02
N GLN A 15 -22.76 5.16 -9.75
CA GLN A 15 -21.96 3.99 -9.30
C GLN A 15 -20.56 4.35 -8.79
N LEU A 16 -20.22 5.64 -8.71
CA LEU A 16 -18.91 6.10 -8.27
C LEU A 16 -18.73 5.90 -6.76
N LEU A 17 -17.58 5.34 -6.39
CA LEU A 17 -17.14 5.34 -4.99
C LEU A 17 -16.86 6.78 -4.55
N PRO A 18 -16.80 7.05 -3.23
CA PRO A 18 -16.43 8.37 -2.74
C PRO A 18 -15.14 8.87 -3.41
N PRO A 19 -14.99 10.17 -3.72
CA PRO A 19 -13.77 10.66 -4.34
C PRO A 19 -12.56 10.37 -3.45
N ILE A 20 -11.40 10.12 -4.08
CA ILE A 20 -10.14 10.01 -3.34
C ILE A 20 -9.73 11.42 -2.90
N ASP A 21 -9.52 11.61 -1.60
CA ASP A 21 -8.99 12.86 -1.04
C ASP A 21 -7.55 13.08 -1.51
N LYS A 22 -7.38 13.83 -2.60
CA LYS A 22 -6.06 14.21 -3.11
C LYS A 22 -5.49 15.36 -2.28
N VAL A 23 -4.34 15.13 -1.65
CA VAL A 23 -3.68 16.13 -0.81
C VAL A 23 -2.80 17.11 -1.60
N ALA A 24 -2.51 16.79 -2.86
CA ALA A 24 -1.74 17.64 -3.75
C ALA A 24 -2.11 17.39 -5.22
N ALA A 25 -1.66 18.25 -6.12
CA ALA A 25 -1.78 18.02 -7.56
C ALA A 25 -1.08 16.73 -7.99
N GLY A 26 -1.48 16.20 -9.16
CA GLY A 26 -0.79 15.07 -9.80
C GLY A 26 0.62 15.46 -10.24
N SER A 27 1.50 14.47 -10.37
CA SER A 27 2.83 14.68 -10.96
C SER A 27 2.71 15.17 -12.41
N SER A 28 3.55 16.11 -12.81
CA SER A 28 3.65 16.58 -14.21
C SER A 28 4.39 15.58 -15.11
N LYS A 29 5.09 14.60 -14.55
CA LYS A 29 5.82 13.53 -15.25
C LYS A 29 5.19 12.16 -15.00
N LEU A 30 5.24 11.29 -16.01
CA LEU A 30 4.87 9.88 -15.92
C LEU A 30 5.98 9.08 -15.20
N ARG A 31 5.82 8.87 -13.89
CA ARG A 31 6.87 8.28 -13.03
C ARG A 31 7.01 6.75 -13.14
N VAL A 32 6.03 6.09 -13.75
CA VAL A 32 5.98 4.63 -13.92
C VAL A 32 5.55 4.24 -15.34
N GLU A 33 5.91 5.07 -16.32
CA GLU A 33 5.56 4.81 -17.73
C GLU A 33 6.00 3.41 -18.17
N GLY A 34 5.07 2.65 -18.75
CA GLY A 34 5.34 1.31 -19.27
C GLY A 34 5.48 0.20 -18.21
N LYS A 35 5.41 0.52 -16.91
CA LYS A 35 5.59 -0.46 -15.83
C LYS A 35 4.34 -1.31 -15.58
N VAL A 36 4.56 -2.55 -15.17
CA VAL A 36 3.53 -3.51 -14.72
C VAL A 36 3.55 -3.59 -13.20
N ILE A 37 2.41 -3.34 -12.57
CA ILE A 37 2.28 -3.23 -11.11
C ILE A 37 1.22 -4.20 -10.57
N ILE A 38 1.55 -4.89 -9.48
CA ILE A 38 0.62 -5.70 -8.69
C ILE A 38 0.38 -5.01 -7.34
N ILE A 39 -0.89 -4.91 -6.91
CA ILE A 39 -1.31 -4.32 -5.64
C ILE A 39 -2.26 -5.29 -4.93
N THR A 40 -1.90 -5.74 -3.73
CA THR A 40 -2.82 -6.49 -2.86
C THR A 40 -3.51 -5.56 -1.86
N GLY A 41 -4.71 -5.93 -1.40
CA GLY A 41 -5.49 -5.06 -0.50
C GLY A 41 -6.11 -3.86 -1.24
N ALA A 42 -6.55 -4.07 -2.48
CA ALA A 42 -7.03 -3.02 -3.39
C ALA A 42 -8.57 -2.81 -3.39
N ASN A 43 -9.33 -3.57 -2.60
CA ASN A 43 -10.81 -3.54 -2.65
C ASN A 43 -11.42 -2.36 -1.90
N SER A 44 -10.82 -1.87 -0.81
CA SER A 44 -11.46 -0.84 0.03
C SER A 44 -11.76 0.47 -0.73
N PRO A 45 -13.00 0.99 -0.68
CA PRO A 45 -13.36 2.27 -1.30
C PRO A 45 -12.54 3.46 -0.82
N MET A 46 -12.04 3.46 0.41
CA MET A 46 -11.22 4.55 0.96
C MET A 46 -9.80 4.05 1.29
N GLY A 47 -9.38 2.94 0.69
CA GLY A 47 -8.13 2.27 1.04
C GLY A 47 -6.89 2.86 0.39
N ILE A 48 -5.75 2.57 1.02
CA ILE A 48 -4.41 2.85 0.46
C ILE A 48 -4.24 2.16 -0.89
N GLY A 49 -4.66 0.90 -1.03
CA GLY A 49 -4.54 0.15 -2.30
C GLY A 49 -5.25 0.84 -3.46
N ARG A 50 -6.48 1.35 -3.26
CA ARG A 50 -7.21 2.15 -4.26
C ARG A 50 -6.45 3.43 -4.60
N ALA A 51 -6.06 4.22 -3.60
CA ALA A 51 -5.34 5.47 -3.83
C ALA A 51 -4.04 5.24 -4.62
N THR A 52 -3.30 4.17 -4.29
CA THR A 52 -2.08 3.77 -4.99
C THR A 52 -2.35 3.35 -6.43
N ALA A 53 -3.42 2.59 -6.70
CA ALA A 53 -3.80 2.22 -8.06
C ALA A 53 -4.06 3.46 -8.94
N HIS A 54 -4.81 4.44 -8.43
CA HIS A 54 -5.05 5.69 -9.13
C HIS A 54 -3.77 6.52 -9.33
N GLN A 55 -2.87 6.55 -8.35
CA GLN A 55 -1.58 7.24 -8.48
C GLN A 55 -0.68 6.61 -9.55
N TYR A 56 -0.61 5.29 -9.62
CA TYR A 56 0.14 4.60 -10.68
C TYR A 56 -0.51 4.77 -12.05
N ALA A 57 -1.84 4.71 -12.15
CA ALA A 57 -2.57 4.94 -13.40
C ALA A 57 -2.34 6.37 -13.93
N GLU A 58 -2.46 7.38 -13.05
CA GLU A 58 -2.18 8.80 -13.38
C GLU A 58 -0.70 9.01 -13.80
N SER A 59 0.20 8.15 -13.31
CA SER A 59 1.64 8.21 -13.56
C SER A 59 2.13 7.31 -14.71
N GLY A 60 1.22 6.82 -15.56
CA GLY A 60 1.56 6.15 -16.82
C GLY A 60 1.76 4.64 -16.73
N ALA A 61 1.28 3.98 -15.68
CA ALA A 61 1.35 2.53 -15.58
C ALA A 61 0.81 1.84 -16.84
N ARG A 62 1.51 0.82 -17.34
CA ARG A 62 1.01 0.02 -18.47
C ARG A 62 -0.13 -0.89 -18.02
N ALA A 63 0.08 -1.60 -16.92
CA ALA A 63 -0.86 -2.56 -16.39
C ALA A 63 -0.90 -2.53 -14.86
N LEU A 64 -2.12 -2.67 -14.32
CA LEU A 64 -2.40 -2.75 -12.90
C LEU A 64 -3.15 -4.04 -12.60
N TYR A 65 -2.63 -4.80 -11.65
CA TYR A 65 -3.32 -5.93 -11.04
C TYR A 65 -3.86 -5.49 -9.68
N LEU A 66 -5.19 -5.39 -9.59
CA LEU A 66 -5.92 -5.08 -8.36
C LEU A 66 -6.35 -6.40 -7.71
N CYS A 67 -5.69 -6.73 -6.60
CA CYS A 67 -5.84 -8.01 -5.94
C CYS A 67 -6.38 -7.82 -4.53
N ASP A 68 -7.32 -8.67 -4.12
CA ASP A 68 -7.85 -8.63 -2.75
C ASP A 68 -8.56 -9.95 -2.40
N PHE A 69 -8.76 -10.20 -1.10
CA PHE A 69 -9.52 -11.35 -0.61
C PHE A 69 -11.02 -11.23 -0.96
N ASP A 70 -11.52 -10.00 -1.02
CA ASP A 70 -12.89 -9.63 -1.38
C ASP A 70 -12.91 -8.85 -2.70
N ASP A 71 -13.91 -9.10 -3.56
CA ASP A 71 -14.00 -8.48 -4.90
C ASP A 71 -15.13 -7.46 -5.05
N THR A 72 -15.86 -7.14 -3.97
CA THR A 72 -17.08 -6.31 -3.98
C THR A 72 -16.93 -4.98 -4.73
N HIS A 73 -15.74 -4.38 -4.72
CA HIS A 73 -15.46 -3.10 -5.37
C HIS A 73 -14.32 -3.13 -6.39
N LEU A 74 -13.68 -4.29 -6.62
CA LEU A 74 -12.54 -4.39 -7.56
C LEU A 74 -12.94 -3.98 -8.98
N ASP A 75 -14.12 -4.42 -9.43
CA ASP A 75 -14.62 -4.05 -10.76
C ASP A 75 -15.00 -2.56 -10.85
N THR A 76 -15.50 -1.97 -9.77
CA THR A 76 -15.76 -0.53 -9.71
C THR A 76 -14.47 0.27 -9.82
N HIS A 77 -13.41 -0.10 -9.10
CA HIS A 77 -12.09 0.54 -9.22
C HIS A 77 -11.54 0.43 -10.64
N LYS A 78 -11.70 -0.75 -11.26
CA LYS A 78 -11.31 -0.96 -12.66
C LYS A 78 -12.05 -0.04 -13.62
N GLN A 79 -13.36 0.13 -13.46
CA GLN A 79 -14.17 1.03 -14.29
C GLN A 79 -13.73 2.50 -14.13
N GLU A 80 -13.52 2.95 -12.89
CA GLU A 80 -13.04 4.31 -12.59
C GLU A 80 -11.68 4.59 -13.24
N ILE A 81 -10.72 3.65 -13.10
CA ILE A 81 -9.39 3.79 -13.69
C ILE A 81 -9.46 3.77 -15.22
N ASN A 82 -10.21 2.85 -15.82
CA ASN A 82 -10.32 2.77 -17.29
C ASN A 82 -10.95 4.03 -17.89
N ALA A 83 -11.94 4.62 -17.23
CA ALA A 83 -12.57 5.86 -17.69
C ALA A 83 -11.61 7.07 -17.60
N ALA A 84 -10.83 7.14 -16.52
CA ALA A 84 -9.88 8.22 -16.28
C ALA A 84 -8.60 8.08 -17.13
N PHE A 85 -8.12 6.84 -17.31
CA PHE A 85 -6.82 6.48 -17.88
C PHE A 85 -6.97 5.30 -18.87
N PRO A 86 -7.58 5.52 -20.05
CA PRO A 86 -7.97 4.45 -20.97
C PRO A 86 -6.81 3.64 -21.57
N ASN A 87 -5.57 4.09 -21.41
CA ASN A 87 -4.38 3.39 -21.88
C ASN A 87 -3.80 2.40 -20.85
N VAL A 88 -4.34 2.39 -19.61
CA VAL A 88 -3.90 1.51 -18.53
C VAL A 88 -4.70 0.21 -18.60
N GLN A 89 -4.03 -0.93 -18.70
CA GLN A 89 -4.69 -2.23 -18.65
C GLN A 89 -4.96 -2.61 -17.18
N VAL A 90 -6.22 -2.81 -16.80
CA VAL A 90 -6.56 -3.14 -15.41
C VAL A 90 -7.12 -4.56 -15.32
N HIS A 91 -6.47 -5.37 -14.48
CA HIS A 91 -6.81 -6.76 -14.18
C HIS A 91 -7.24 -6.88 -12.72
N THR A 92 -8.37 -7.52 -12.46
CA THR A 92 -8.86 -7.78 -11.09
C THR A 92 -8.63 -9.26 -10.75
N ARG A 93 -8.24 -9.53 -9.50
CA ARG A 93 -8.02 -10.90 -9.00
C ARG A 93 -8.51 -11.03 -7.56
N ARG A 94 -9.39 -12.00 -7.31
CA ARG A 94 -9.81 -12.35 -5.95
C ARG A 94 -8.98 -13.50 -5.41
N PHE A 95 -8.18 -13.24 -4.38
CA PHE A 95 -7.44 -14.27 -3.64
C PHE A 95 -6.94 -13.75 -2.29
N ASP A 96 -6.66 -14.67 -1.37
CA ASP A 96 -5.94 -14.36 -0.13
C ASP A 96 -4.45 -14.11 -0.44
N ALA A 97 -3.93 -12.93 -0.10
CA ALA A 97 -2.51 -12.62 -0.31
C ALA A 97 -1.53 -13.53 0.46
N ALA A 98 -2.04 -14.31 1.43
CA ALA A 98 -1.28 -15.35 2.13
C ALA A 98 -1.42 -16.76 1.51
N ASP A 99 -2.09 -16.89 0.36
CA ASP A 99 -2.11 -18.11 -0.47
C ASP A 99 -0.95 -18.07 -1.48
N GLU A 100 0.06 -18.90 -1.23
CA GLU A 100 1.27 -18.94 -2.07
C GLU A 100 0.97 -19.29 -3.53
N THR A 101 0.07 -20.24 -3.77
CA THR A 101 -0.25 -20.68 -5.13
C THR A 101 -0.88 -19.52 -5.90
N LYS A 102 -1.81 -18.78 -5.27
CA LYS A 102 -2.47 -17.64 -5.90
C LYS A 102 -1.55 -16.43 -6.10
N VAL A 103 -0.64 -16.18 -5.17
CA VAL A 103 0.41 -15.15 -5.35
C VAL A 103 1.30 -15.49 -6.54
N LYS A 104 1.70 -16.76 -6.69
CA LYS A 104 2.48 -17.21 -7.84
C LYS A 104 1.71 -17.06 -9.14
N GLU A 105 0.46 -17.50 -9.19
CA GLU A 105 -0.41 -17.39 -10.38
C GLU A 105 -0.52 -15.95 -10.91
N VAL A 106 -0.72 -14.96 -10.04
CA VAL A 106 -0.84 -13.56 -10.49
C VAL A 106 0.50 -12.99 -10.98
N VAL A 107 1.62 -13.41 -10.39
CA VAL A 107 2.96 -13.04 -10.85
C VAL A 107 3.27 -13.68 -12.21
N ASP A 108 2.92 -14.96 -12.39
CA ASP A 108 3.10 -15.67 -13.66
C ASP A 108 2.25 -15.03 -14.77
N ASP A 109 0.99 -14.68 -14.50
CA ASP A 109 0.12 -14.01 -15.48
C ASP A 109 0.68 -12.64 -15.91
N ALA A 110 1.30 -11.89 -15.01
CA ALA A 110 1.99 -10.64 -15.36
C ALA A 110 3.18 -10.88 -16.31
N ILE A 111 3.97 -11.92 -16.06
CA ILE A 111 5.08 -12.31 -16.93
C ILE A 111 4.57 -12.83 -18.28
N GLU A 112 3.54 -13.67 -18.31
CA GLU A 112 2.98 -14.24 -19.53
C GLU A 112 2.41 -13.15 -20.45
N ARG A 113 1.65 -12.20 -19.90
CA ARG A 113 0.98 -11.15 -20.68
C ARG A 113 1.90 -10.02 -21.11
N HIS A 114 2.85 -9.64 -20.26
CA HIS A 114 3.62 -8.42 -20.45
C HIS A 114 5.13 -8.65 -20.59
N GLY A 115 5.59 -9.88 -20.38
CA GLY A 115 7.03 -10.22 -20.38
C GLY A 115 7.81 -9.62 -19.21
N ARG A 116 7.15 -8.95 -18.26
CA ARG A 116 7.78 -8.18 -17.19
C ARG A 116 6.87 -8.01 -15.97
N LEU A 117 7.51 -7.85 -14.81
CA LEU A 117 6.92 -7.31 -13.59
C LEU A 117 7.87 -6.22 -13.07
N ASP A 118 7.35 -5.08 -12.63
CA ASP A 118 8.18 -3.95 -12.18
C ASP A 118 7.94 -3.57 -10.72
N VAL A 119 6.69 -3.63 -10.25
CA VAL A 119 6.33 -3.27 -8.88
C VAL A 119 5.38 -4.29 -8.28
N PHE A 120 5.63 -4.69 -7.04
CA PHE A 120 4.67 -5.43 -6.22
C PHE A 120 4.46 -4.67 -4.92
N PHE A 121 3.29 -4.08 -4.74
CA PHE A 121 2.87 -3.47 -3.48
C PHE A 121 2.04 -4.45 -2.67
N ALA A 122 2.70 -5.14 -1.73
CA ALA A 122 2.10 -6.05 -0.78
C ALA A 122 1.41 -5.24 0.35
N ASN A 123 0.20 -4.78 0.06
CA ASN A 123 -0.57 -3.87 0.89
C ASN A 123 -1.73 -4.53 1.66
N ALA A 124 -2.11 -5.77 1.32
CA ALA A 124 -3.07 -6.52 2.11
C ALA A 124 -2.67 -6.58 3.60
N GLY A 125 -3.66 -6.40 4.48
CA GLY A 125 -3.44 -6.46 5.91
C GLY A 125 -4.70 -6.25 6.74
N VAL A 126 -4.64 -6.69 7.99
CA VAL A 126 -5.72 -6.64 8.98
C VAL A 126 -5.19 -6.15 10.33
N VAL A 127 -6.05 -5.49 11.11
CA VAL A 127 -5.71 -5.03 12.48
C VAL A 127 -5.94 -6.11 13.53
N GLY A 128 -6.95 -6.96 13.32
CA GLY A 128 -7.46 -7.86 14.35
C GLY A 128 -8.27 -7.12 15.42
N ARG A 129 -8.59 -7.80 16.52
CA ARG A 129 -9.31 -7.20 17.65
C ARG A 129 -8.38 -6.34 18.51
N THR A 130 -8.98 -5.37 19.21
CA THR A 130 -8.29 -4.60 20.26
C THR A 130 -8.68 -5.21 21.60
N THR A 131 -7.84 -6.10 22.14
CA THR A 131 -8.00 -6.73 23.45
C THR A 131 -6.65 -6.84 24.17
N LEU A 132 -6.67 -7.24 25.45
CA LEU A 132 -5.45 -7.51 26.21
C LEU A 132 -4.69 -8.69 25.61
N PHE A 133 -3.36 -8.64 25.68
CA PHE A 133 -2.51 -9.68 25.10
C PHE A 133 -2.79 -11.08 25.67
N SER A 134 -3.25 -11.17 26.93
CA SER A 134 -3.61 -12.41 27.62
C SER A 134 -4.85 -13.09 27.07
N ASP A 135 -5.69 -12.36 26.33
CA ASP A 135 -7.00 -12.84 25.87
C ASP A 135 -6.96 -13.32 24.42
N PHE A 136 -5.82 -13.11 23.73
CA PHE A 136 -5.61 -13.64 22.40
C PHE A 136 -5.39 -15.15 22.47
N GLN A 137 -6.10 -15.86 21.60
CA GLN A 137 -5.78 -17.24 21.29
C GLN A 137 -4.63 -17.29 20.29
N ASP A 138 -3.92 -18.42 20.26
CA ASP A 138 -2.76 -18.63 19.39
C ASP A 138 -3.15 -18.61 17.91
N ASP A 139 -4.31 -19.17 17.56
CA ASP A 139 -4.87 -19.15 16.20
C ASP A 139 -5.17 -17.72 15.71
N GLU A 140 -5.74 -16.85 16.55
CA GLU A 140 -5.99 -15.44 16.23
C GLU A 140 -4.67 -14.70 16.02
N PHE A 141 -3.69 -14.90 16.92
CA PHE A 141 -2.35 -14.33 16.77
C PHE A 141 -1.72 -14.75 15.43
N MET A 142 -1.74 -16.05 15.12
CA MET A 142 -1.16 -16.59 13.90
C MET A 142 -1.90 -16.14 12.64
N SER A 143 -3.22 -15.95 12.69
CA SER A 143 -4.01 -15.45 11.56
C SER A 143 -3.61 -14.02 11.14
N ILE A 144 -3.30 -13.17 12.12
CA ILE A 144 -2.84 -11.78 11.89
C ILE A 144 -1.45 -11.80 11.26
N LEU A 145 -0.53 -12.62 11.78
CA LEU A 145 0.81 -12.79 11.20
C LEU A 145 0.75 -13.39 9.79
N LYS A 146 -0.13 -14.36 9.55
CA LYS A 146 -0.33 -14.95 8.23
C LYS A 146 -0.76 -13.87 7.23
N THR A 147 -1.74 -13.04 7.57
CA THR A 147 -2.22 -12.01 6.65
C THR A 147 -1.20 -10.87 6.46
N ASN A 148 -0.60 -10.37 7.54
CA ASN A 148 0.24 -9.16 7.49
C ASN A 148 1.70 -9.44 7.12
N THR A 149 2.25 -10.58 7.55
CA THR A 149 3.68 -10.90 7.41
C THR A 149 3.91 -11.88 6.28
N LEU A 150 3.21 -13.02 6.27
CA LEU A 150 3.44 -14.06 5.26
C LEU A 150 3.10 -13.53 3.86
N SER A 151 2.05 -12.73 3.71
CA SER A 151 1.71 -12.13 2.41
C SER A 151 2.83 -11.30 1.79
N VAL A 152 3.56 -10.52 2.59
CA VAL A 152 4.71 -9.71 2.13
C VAL A 152 5.88 -10.61 1.75
N PHE A 153 6.15 -11.64 2.56
CA PHE A 153 7.17 -12.63 2.24
C PHE A 153 6.87 -13.35 0.91
N LEU A 154 5.64 -13.81 0.71
CA LEU A 154 5.23 -14.51 -0.51
C LEU A 154 5.30 -13.58 -1.74
N ALA A 155 4.89 -12.32 -1.58
CA ALA A 155 5.06 -11.32 -2.62
C ALA A 155 6.54 -11.19 -3.01
N ALA A 156 7.45 -11.05 -2.05
CA ALA A 156 8.88 -10.95 -2.35
C ALA A 156 9.45 -12.24 -2.98
N LYS A 157 9.07 -13.41 -2.45
CA LYS A 157 9.50 -14.74 -2.91
C LYS A 157 9.23 -14.95 -4.40
N HIS A 158 8.06 -14.55 -4.87
CA HIS A 158 7.64 -14.76 -6.27
C HIS A 158 7.95 -13.56 -7.18
N ALA A 159 7.79 -12.32 -6.66
CA ALA A 159 8.01 -11.13 -7.47
C ALA A 159 9.49 -10.88 -7.77
N ALA A 160 10.42 -11.15 -6.85
CA ALA A 160 11.83 -10.87 -7.10
C ALA A 160 12.41 -11.67 -8.30
N PRO A 161 12.21 -13.00 -8.40
CA PRO A 161 12.59 -13.76 -9.60
C PRO A 161 11.93 -13.24 -10.88
N ALA A 162 10.65 -12.87 -10.82
CA ALA A 162 9.93 -12.32 -11.96
C ALA A 162 10.48 -10.95 -12.39
N MET A 163 10.87 -10.09 -11.44
CA MET A 163 11.48 -8.79 -11.69
C MET A 163 12.91 -8.89 -12.25
N MET A 164 13.60 -10.01 -12.07
CA MET A 164 14.90 -10.25 -12.69
C MET A 164 14.82 -10.67 -14.16
N LYS A 165 13.64 -11.09 -14.65
CA LYS A 165 13.45 -11.38 -16.07
C LYS A 165 13.58 -10.11 -16.90
N THR A 166 14.35 -10.19 -17.98
CA THR A 166 14.56 -9.11 -18.93
C THR A 166 13.77 -9.36 -20.22
N CYS A 167 13.43 -8.28 -20.90
CA CYS A 167 12.79 -8.30 -22.22
C CYS A 167 13.24 -7.06 -23.01
N ALA A 168 12.84 -6.93 -24.28
CA ALA A 168 13.22 -5.80 -25.13
C ALA A 168 12.89 -4.42 -24.49
N GLU A 169 11.79 -4.33 -23.75
CA GLU A 169 11.35 -3.10 -23.09
C GLU A 169 11.85 -2.96 -21.64
N LYS A 170 12.49 -4.01 -21.12
CA LYS A 170 13.11 -4.08 -19.79
C LYS A 170 14.46 -4.80 -19.90
N PRO A 171 15.48 -4.16 -20.48
CA PRO A 171 16.75 -4.83 -20.80
C PRO A 171 17.58 -5.17 -19.56
N GLU A 172 17.31 -4.52 -18.42
CA GLU A 172 18.01 -4.73 -17.15
C GLU A 172 17.09 -5.35 -16.11
N ALA A 173 17.64 -6.27 -15.32
CA ALA A 173 16.99 -6.79 -14.13
C ALA A 173 16.77 -5.63 -13.14
N ARG A 174 15.50 -5.36 -12.82
CA ARG A 174 15.12 -4.31 -11.87
C ARG A 174 13.71 -4.49 -11.36
N GLY A 175 13.42 -3.99 -10.17
CA GLY A 175 12.07 -3.97 -9.65
C GLY A 175 11.96 -3.37 -8.26
N SER A 176 10.74 -3.17 -7.79
CA SER A 176 10.46 -2.65 -6.45
C SER A 176 9.37 -3.45 -5.76
N ILE A 177 9.71 -4.08 -4.65
CA ILE A 177 8.76 -4.69 -3.73
C ILE A 177 8.51 -3.70 -2.59
N ILE A 178 7.25 -3.49 -2.25
CA ILE A 178 6.86 -2.56 -1.20
C ILE A 178 5.94 -3.32 -0.25
N GLY A 179 6.36 -3.45 1.01
CA GLY A 179 5.54 -4.02 2.08
C GLY A 179 4.81 -2.94 2.87
N THR A 180 3.57 -3.20 3.28
CA THR A 180 2.86 -2.31 4.21
C THR A 180 3.08 -2.73 5.65
N ALA A 181 3.99 -2.05 6.34
CA ALA A 181 4.20 -2.12 7.77
C ALA A 181 3.22 -1.17 8.51
N SER A 182 3.64 -0.51 9.58
CA SER A 182 2.88 0.49 10.33
C SER A 182 3.81 1.22 11.30
N ALA A 183 3.42 2.41 11.76
CA ALA A 183 4.03 3.03 12.95
C ALA A 183 4.03 2.07 14.17
N ALA A 184 3.04 1.17 14.27
CA ALA A 184 3.00 0.11 15.29
C ALA A 184 4.14 -0.92 15.17
N GLY A 185 4.75 -1.06 13.99
CA GLY A 185 5.95 -1.87 13.79
C GLY A 185 7.25 -1.14 14.16
N LEU A 186 7.21 0.18 14.34
CA LEU A 186 8.37 1.01 14.68
C LEU A 186 8.44 1.35 16.17
N ARG A 187 7.28 1.60 16.79
CA ARG A 187 7.13 2.00 18.19
C ARG A 187 5.90 1.33 18.78
N SER A 188 5.92 1.09 20.09
CA SER A 188 4.80 0.49 20.81
C SER A 188 3.58 1.44 20.86
N ASN A 189 2.43 0.90 21.28
CA ASN A 189 1.18 1.64 21.54
C ASN A 189 0.41 2.20 20.32
N ALA A 190 0.76 1.78 19.10
CA ALA A 190 0.01 2.13 17.89
C ALA A 190 -0.82 0.95 17.31
N GLY A 191 -0.95 -0.15 18.05
CA GLY A 191 -1.79 -1.30 17.71
C GLY A 191 -1.76 -2.40 18.76
N SER A 192 -2.55 -3.46 18.57
CA SER A 192 -2.53 -4.65 19.44
C SER A 192 -1.18 -5.38 19.35
N THR A 193 -0.89 -6.26 20.31
CA THR A 193 0.34 -7.07 20.33
C THR A 193 0.56 -7.86 19.03
N PRO A 194 -0.38 -8.69 18.54
CA PRO A 194 -0.19 -9.42 17.27
C PRO A 194 -0.03 -8.50 16.06
N TYR A 195 -0.78 -7.40 16.00
CA TYR A 195 -0.66 -6.44 14.91
C TYR A 195 0.74 -5.80 14.88
N SER A 196 1.20 -5.28 16.03
CA SER A 196 2.51 -4.65 16.17
C SER A 196 3.64 -5.63 15.84
N ALA A 197 3.56 -6.86 16.34
CA ALA A 197 4.52 -7.93 16.03
C ALA A 197 4.55 -8.23 14.52
N SER A 198 3.39 -8.36 13.87
CA SER A 198 3.31 -8.62 12.43
C SER A 198 3.90 -7.48 11.60
N LYS A 199 3.65 -6.22 11.98
CA LYS A 199 4.16 -5.05 11.25
C LYS A 199 5.65 -4.79 11.50
N ALA A 200 6.17 -5.15 12.68
CA ALA A 200 7.61 -5.19 12.92
C ALA A 200 8.30 -6.28 12.08
N ALA A 201 7.66 -7.43 11.89
CA ALA A 201 8.19 -8.49 11.03
C ALA A 201 8.30 -8.02 9.56
N VAL A 202 7.34 -7.23 9.05
CA VAL A 202 7.45 -6.62 7.69
C VAL A 202 8.68 -5.72 7.56
N VAL A 203 9.03 -4.93 8.58
CA VAL A 203 10.25 -4.12 8.59
C VAL A 203 11.49 -5.01 8.51
N SER A 204 11.54 -6.06 9.32
CA SER A 204 12.63 -7.03 9.31
C SER A 204 12.76 -7.77 7.96
N LEU A 205 11.63 -8.15 7.35
CA LEU A 205 11.61 -8.76 6.00
C LEU A 205 12.22 -7.81 4.97
N ALA A 206 11.86 -6.53 4.96
CA ALA A 206 12.44 -5.56 4.03
C ALA A 206 13.97 -5.45 4.21
N GLN A 207 14.44 -5.35 5.44
CA GLN A 207 15.88 -5.28 5.73
C GLN A 207 16.61 -6.55 5.30
N THR A 208 16.15 -7.72 5.73
CA THR A 208 16.85 -9.00 5.50
C THR A 208 16.80 -9.43 4.03
N ILE A 209 15.66 -9.30 3.36
CA ILE A 209 15.52 -9.64 1.94
C ILE A 209 16.36 -8.71 1.05
N SER A 210 16.52 -7.43 1.42
CA SER A 210 17.32 -6.48 0.62
C SER A 210 18.77 -6.94 0.44
N PHE A 211 19.38 -7.56 1.46
CA PHE A 211 20.73 -8.13 1.38
C PHE A 211 20.77 -9.40 0.52
N GLN A 212 19.70 -10.20 0.54
CA GLN A 212 19.61 -11.39 -0.31
C GLN A 212 19.41 -11.05 -1.80
N LEU A 213 18.94 -9.83 -2.09
CA LEU A 213 18.75 -9.30 -3.45
C LEU A 213 19.97 -8.51 -3.96
N ALA A 214 21.12 -8.57 -3.27
CA ALA A 214 22.34 -7.86 -3.68
C ALA A 214 22.72 -8.17 -5.13
N GLY A 215 22.97 -7.12 -5.92
CA GLY A 215 23.36 -7.23 -7.34
C GLY A 215 22.24 -7.59 -8.32
N THR A 216 21.01 -7.87 -7.86
CA THR A 216 19.89 -8.25 -8.73
C THR A 216 19.17 -7.08 -9.39
N GLY A 217 19.38 -5.85 -8.91
CA GLY A 217 18.63 -4.65 -9.30
C GLY A 217 17.22 -4.57 -8.70
N VAL A 218 16.76 -5.59 -7.95
CA VAL A 218 15.47 -5.58 -7.25
C VAL A 218 15.64 -4.98 -5.86
N ARG A 219 14.75 -4.04 -5.52
CA ARG A 219 14.70 -3.38 -4.21
C ARG A 219 13.49 -3.84 -3.42
N ILE A 220 13.59 -3.78 -2.10
CA ILE A 220 12.47 -3.98 -1.19
C ILE A 220 12.49 -2.92 -0.09
N ASN A 221 11.35 -2.30 0.18
CA ASN A 221 11.18 -1.34 1.27
C ASN A 221 9.84 -1.57 1.99
N ALA A 222 9.73 -1.04 3.21
CA ALA A 222 8.49 -1.03 3.97
C ALA A 222 7.95 0.40 4.11
N ILE A 223 6.66 0.60 3.90
CA ILE A 223 5.98 1.84 4.29
C ILE A 223 5.33 1.62 5.65
N CYS A 224 5.50 2.56 6.56
CA CYS A 224 4.96 2.53 7.92
C CYS A 224 3.92 3.64 8.11
N PRO A 225 2.65 3.42 7.71
CA PRO A 225 1.60 4.41 7.92
C PRO A 225 1.30 4.67 9.40
N GLY A 226 0.96 5.92 9.72
CA GLY A 226 0.33 6.30 10.98
C GLY A 226 -1.18 6.06 10.98
N LEU A 227 -1.95 6.94 11.63
CA LEU A 227 -3.41 6.88 11.61
C LEU A 227 -3.95 7.52 10.32
N ILE A 228 -4.34 6.68 9.37
CA ILE A 228 -4.85 7.09 8.05
C ILE A 228 -6.36 6.89 8.01
N GLU A 229 -7.12 7.85 7.50
CA GLU A 229 -8.56 7.68 7.27
C GLU A 229 -8.79 6.72 6.10
N THR A 230 -9.23 5.50 6.41
CA THR A 230 -9.50 4.43 5.44
C THR A 230 -10.65 3.56 5.95
N GLY A 231 -11.09 2.57 5.17
CA GLY A 231 -12.05 1.57 5.65
C GLY A 231 -11.59 0.83 6.92
N MET A 232 -10.28 0.65 7.11
CA MET A 232 -9.71 -0.01 8.29
C MET A 232 -9.87 0.80 9.58
N THR A 233 -9.91 2.12 9.50
CA THR A 233 -9.98 3.04 10.65
C THR A 233 -11.34 3.75 10.75
N GLU A 234 -12.27 3.43 9.85
CA GLU A 234 -13.55 4.12 9.70
C GLU A 234 -14.35 4.15 11.02
N THR A 235 -14.33 3.06 11.79
CA THR A 235 -15.00 2.98 13.10
C THR A 235 -14.44 3.98 14.10
N THR A 236 -13.11 4.18 14.13
CA THR A 236 -12.43 5.18 14.96
C THR A 236 -12.84 6.59 14.57
N TYR A 237 -12.86 6.90 13.26
CA TYR A 237 -13.26 8.22 12.75
C TYR A 237 -14.76 8.50 13.00
N LYS A 238 -15.64 7.54 12.73
CA LYS A 238 -17.08 7.63 13.02
C LYS A 238 -17.35 7.85 14.52
N ALA A 239 -16.67 7.11 15.40
CA ALA A 239 -16.81 7.28 16.84
C ALA A 239 -16.33 8.66 17.31
N ALA A 240 -15.21 9.17 16.76
CA ALA A 240 -14.71 10.49 17.08
C ALA A 240 -15.67 11.60 16.61
N ARG A 241 -16.22 11.48 15.40
CA ARG A 241 -17.26 12.39 14.87
C ARG A 241 -18.50 12.41 15.75
N ALA A 242 -19.03 11.23 16.10
CA ALA A 242 -20.21 11.09 16.95
C ALA A 242 -20.03 11.74 18.33
N ARG A 243 -18.80 11.74 18.87
CA ARG A 243 -18.46 12.37 20.15
C ARG A 243 -18.04 13.85 20.04
N GLY A 244 -18.03 14.42 18.84
CA GLY A 244 -17.53 15.78 18.59
C GLY A 244 -16.02 15.93 18.83
N SER A 245 -15.27 14.83 18.85
CA SER A 245 -13.83 14.78 19.15
C SER A 245 -12.95 14.51 17.93
N GLU A 246 -13.47 14.68 16.71
CA GLU A 246 -12.71 14.46 15.47
C GLU A 246 -11.43 15.30 15.42
N LYS A 247 -11.47 16.55 15.92
CA LYS A 247 -10.28 17.42 16.02
C LYS A 247 -9.16 16.85 16.92
N LYS A 248 -9.43 15.81 17.71
CA LYS A 248 -8.43 15.12 18.54
C LYS A 248 -7.73 13.98 17.78
N ILE A 249 -8.21 13.60 16.60
CA ILE A 249 -7.54 12.62 15.75
C ILE A 249 -6.17 13.18 15.34
N GLY A 250 -5.12 12.39 15.59
CA GLY A 250 -3.75 12.82 15.33
C GLY A 250 -3.23 13.86 16.33
N GLN A 251 -3.92 14.19 17.42
CA GLN A 251 -3.42 15.21 18.38
C GLN A 251 -2.01 14.95 18.92
N LEU A 252 -1.56 13.68 18.89
CA LEU A 252 -0.24 13.25 19.34
C LEU A 252 0.85 13.36 18.27
N ASN A 253 0.51 13.37 16.97
CA ASN A 253 1.52 13.52 15.93
C ASN A 253 1.83 15.02 15.71
N PRO A 254 3.08 15.39 15.39
CA PRO A 254 3.48 16.78 15.12
C PRO A 254 2.60 17.53 14.11
N THR A 255 2.05 16.83 13.11
CA THR A 255 1.12 17.42 12.12
C THR A 255 -0.30 17.67 12.65
N LYS A 256 -0.65 17.13 13.82
CA LYS A 256 -1.94 17.30 14.53
C LYS A 256 -3.17 16.91 13.70
N ARG A 257 -3.05 15.91 12.83
CA ARG A 257 -4.16 15.40 12.02
C ARG A 257 -3.97 13.94 11.64
N GLY A 258 -5.07 13.32 11.21
CA GLY A 258 -5.03 12.07 10.45
C GLY A 258 -4.39 12.25 9.08
N GLY A 259 -3.79 11.17 8.57
CA GLY A 259 -3.33 11.12 7.18
C GLY A 259 -4.43 10.66 6.23
N HIS A 260 -4.25 10.91 4.94
CA HIS A 260 -5.11 10.41 3.87
C HIS A 260 -4.42 9.27 3.10
N ALA A 261 -5.23 8.38 2.51
CA ALA A 261 -4.71 7.28 1.69
C ALA A 261 -3.80 7.77 0.54
N ASP A 262 -4.08 8.95 -0.02
CA ASP A 262 -3.26 9.58 -1.07
C ASP A 262 -1.83 9.88 -0.61
N GLU A 263 -1.61 10.22 0.67
CA GLU A 263 -0.27 10.49 1.22
C GLU A 263 0.59 9.23 1.22
N ILE A 264 0.00 8.09 1.58
CA ILE A 264 0.67 6.79 1.55
C ILE A 264 0.93 6.37 0.10
N ALA A 265 -0.06 6.56 -0.77
CA ALA A 265 0.02 6.24 -2.19
C ALA A 265 1.14 6.99 -2.92
N ARG A 266 1.41 8.25 -2.55
CA ARG A 266 2.52 9.03 -3.11
C ARG A 266 3.89 8.48 -2.75
N VAL A 267 4.04 7.94 -1.53
CA VAL A 267 5.28 7.27 -1.11
C VAL A 267 5.42 5.92 -1.81
N ALA A 268 4.32 5.15 -1.95
CA ALA A 268 4.33 3.93 -2.75
C ALA A 268 4.73 4.22 -4.21
N LEU A 269 4.19 5.28 -4.81
CA LEU A 269 4.56 5.73 -6.15
C LEU A 269 6.05 6.06 -6.24
N PHE A 270 6.59 6.82 -5.29
CA PHE A 270 8.03 7.12 -5.24
C PHE A 270 8.88 5.84 -5.16
N LEU A 271 8.55 4.95 -4.23
CA LEU A 271 9.28 3.68 -4.04
C LEU A 271 9.17 2.76 -5.27
N GLY A 272 8.04 2.77 -5.98
CA GLY A 272 7.85 2.01 -7.22
C GLY A 272 8.47 2.65 -8.47
N SER A 273 8.87 3.92 -8.39
CA SER A 273 9.52 4.66 -9.47
C SER A 273 11.05 4.50 -9.44
N ASP A 274 11.70 4.94 -10.53
CA ASP A 274 13.17 4.92 -10.63
C ASP A 274 13.83 6.02 -9.78
N GLU A 275 13.06 6.98 -9.26
CA GLU A 275 13.55 8.04 -8.37
C GLU A 275 14.03 7.51 -7.02
N SER A 276 13.63 6.29 -6.64
CA SER A 276 14.06 5.62 -5.42
C SER A 276 15.13 4.56 -5.68
N SER A 277 15.86 4.65 -6.80
CA SER A 277 16.89 3.69 -7.22
C SER A 277 17.96 3.39 -6.16
N TYR A 278 18.19 4.31 -5.21
CA TYR A 278 19.13 4.14 -4.10
C TYR A 278 18.47 3.98 -2.72
N VAL A 279 17.17 3.71 -2.68
CA VAL A 279 16.41 3.44 -1.45
C VAL A 279 16.11 1.94 -1.38
N ASN A 280 16.76 1.23 -0.46
CA ASN A 280 16.61 -0.21 -0.31
C ASN A 280 16.71 -0.64 1.16
N GLY A 281 15.89 -1.60 1.58
CA GLY A 281 15.84 -2.14 2.94
C GLY A 281 15.32 -1.17 4.00
N GLN A 282 14.67 -0.07 3.61
CA GLN A 282 14.27 1.01 4.53
C GLN A 282 12.81 0.87 4.99
N ALA A 283 12.56 1.33 6.22
CA ALA A 283 11.23 1.51 6.79
C ALA A 283 10.84 2.99 6.78
N TRP A 284 9.93 3.38 5.89
CA TRP A 284 9.51 4.76 5.67
C TRP A 284 8.31 5.10 6.54
N ALA A 285 8.54 5.83 7.63
CA ALA A 285 7.46 6.39 8.44
C ALA A 285 6.67 7.44 7.65
N VAL A 286 5.37 7.24 7.52
CA VAL A 286 4.42 8.18 6.90
C VAL A 286 3.27 8.38 7.87
N ASP A 287 3.57 9.05 8.99
CA ASP A 287 2.72 9.07 10.18
C ASP A 287 2.52 10.47 10.80
N GLY A 288 2.92 11.51 10.06
CA GLY A 288 2.84 12.89 10.53
C GLY A 288 3.80 13.20 11.68
N GLY A 289 4.87 12.39 11.84
CA GLY A 289 5.91 12.53 12.85
C GLY A 289 5.64 11.77 14.15
N LEU A 290 4.61 10.92 14.19
CA LEU A 290 4.19 10.21 15.40
C LEU A 290 5.32 9.36 16.01
N SER A 291 6.07 8.63 15.17
CA SER A 291 7.14 7.75 15.61
C SER A 291 8.50 8.46 15.77
N ALA A 292 8.59 9.75 15.45
CA ALA A 292 9.86 10.47 15.34
C ALA A 292 10.46 10.90 16.69
N GLY A 293 9.70 10.83 17.79
CA GLY A 293 10.15 11.32 19.09
C GLY A 293 9.56 10.58 20.28
N HIS A 294 10.11 10.89 21.46
CA HIS A 294 9.53 10.53 22.74
C HIS A 294 8.37 11.49 23.09
N PRO A 295 7.53 11.15 24.07
CA PRO A 295 6.52 12.09 24.57
C PRO A 295 7.15 13.45 24.90
N PHE A 296 6.54 14.52 24.39
CA PHE A 296 6.97 15.89 24.64
C PHE A 296 5.78 16.75 25.07
N VAL A 297 6.04 17.79 25.87
CA VAL A 297 5.04 18.78 26.28
C VAL A 297 5.18 20.00 25.37
N PRO A 298 4.15 20.34 24.57
CA PRO A 298 4.17 21.54 23.75
C PRO A 298 4.43 22.82 24.56
N GLY A 299 5.24 23.75 24.03
CA GLY A 299 5.48 25.06 24.65
C GLY A 299 6.49 25.07 25.80
N LYS A 300 7.22 23.96 26.06
CA LYS A 300 8.31 23.93 27.05
C LYS A 300 9.71 24.11 26.47
N LEU A 301 9.85 24.08 25.16
CA LEU A 301 11.08 24.51 24.47
C LEU A 301 10.88 25.98 24.12
N GLY A 302 11.47 26.86 24.95
CA GLY A 302 11.68 28.31 24.72
C GLY A 302 10.60 29.07 23.97
#